data_AF-A0A8H7IH95-F1
#
_entry.id   AF-A0A8H7IH95-F1
#
_cell.length_a   1.000
_cell.length_b   1.000
_cell.length_c   1.000
_cell.angle_alpha   90.00
_cell.angle_beta   90.00
_cell.angle_gamma   90.00
#
_symmetry.space_group_name_H-M   'P 1'
#
loop_
_entity.id
_entity.type
_entity.pdbx_description
1 polymer ?
#
loop_
_entity_poly.entity_id
_entity_poly.type
_entity_poly.pdbx_seq_one_letter_code
_entity_poly.pdbx_strand_id
1 'polypeptide(L)'
;MTLAVDLLNPSHEHEKKQHKLKRLVQSPNSYFMDVKCPGCFAITTVFSHAQTVVMCSSCATVLCQPTGGKARLTEGAHSFAYQIGNFTN
;
A
#
# COMPACT_ATOMS: atom_id res chain seq x y z
N MET A 1 15.62 20.12 31.32
CA MET A 1 16.35 18.91 30.91
C MET A 1 15.38 18.02 30.16
N THR A 2 15.44 18.02 28.84
CA THR A 2 14.61 17.15 28.00
C THR A 2 15.03 15.72 28.29
N LEU A 3 14.07 14.90 28.75
CA LEU A 3 14.25 13.48 29.01
C LEU A 3 14.96 12.82 27.83
N ALA A 4 15.96 11.99 28.12
CA ALA A 4 16.71 11.27 27.10
C ALA A 4 15.75 10.53 26.18
N VAL A 5 15.79 10.82 24.87
CA VAL A 5 14.98 10.12 23.87
C VAL A 5 15.53 8.70 23.77
N ASP A 6 14.69 7.70 24.08
CA ASP A 6 15.04 6.30 23.89
C ASP A 6 15.14 6.00 22.39
N LEU A 7 16.38 5.95 21.90
CA LEU A 7 16.70 5.66 20.50
C LEU A 7 16.51 4.18 20.13
N LEU A 8 16.53 3.29 21.12
CA LEU A 8 16.41 1.85 20.89
C LEU A 8 14.93 1.44 20.78
N ASN A 9 14.04 2.13 21.50
CA ASN A 9 12.60 1.84 21.49
C ASN A 9 11.77 3.11 21.18
N PRO A 10 11.84 3.65 19.94
CA PRO A 10 11.01 4.77 19.55
C PRO A 10 9.52 4.39 19.56
N SER A 11 8.63 5.33 19.89
CA SER A 11 7.19 5.08 19.81
C SER A 11 6.74 4.88 18.35
N HIS A 12 5.67 4.09 18.15
CA HIS A 12 5.09 3.87 16.82
C HIS A 12 4.68 5.17 16.10
N GLU A 13 4.32 6.21 16.84
CA GLU A 13 3.97 7.51 16.26
C GLU A 13 5.20 8.22 15.69
N HIS A 14 6.35 8.13 16.39
CA HIS A 14 7.60 8.70 15.93
C HIS A 14 8.11 7.97 14.66
N GLU A 15 8.01 6.65 14.63
CA GLU A 15 8.45 5.85 13.49
C GLU A 15 7.59 6.07 12.23
N LYS A 16 6.28 6.29 12.38
CA LYS A 16 5.36 6.61 11.26
C LYS A 16 5.66 7.98 10.64
N LYS A 17 6.10 8.96 11.44
CA LYS A 17 6.46 10.31 10.97
C LYS A 17 7.81 10.33 10.24
N GLN A 18 8.71 9.39 10.55
CA GLN A 18 10.00 9.30 9.90
C GLN A 18 9.89 8.85 8.44
N HIS A 19 10.79 9.36 7.60
CA HIS A 19 10.96 8.89 6.23
C HIS A 19 11.33 7.40 6.23
N LYS A 20 10.84 6.63 5.24
CA LYS A 20 11.01 5.17 5.16
C LYS A 20 12.45 4.66 5.33
N LEU A 21 13.45 5.45 4.93
CA LEU A 21 14.88 5.12 5.05
C LEU A 21 15.52 5.54 6.40
N LYS A 22 14.85 6.41 7.17
CA LYS A 22 15.34 6.96 8.45
C LYS A 22 14.69 6.31 9.67
N ARG A 23 13.86 5.29 9.48
CA ARG A 23 13.32 4.47 10.55
C ARG A 23 14.42 3.61 11.17
N LEU A 24 14.19 3.13 12.38
CA LEU A 24 15.10 2.20 13.06
C LEU A 24 15.37 0.98 12.18
N VAL A 25 14.30 0.41 11.60
CA VAL A 25 14.38 -0.61 10.56
C VAL A 25 13.68 -0.08 9.30
N GLN A 26 14.38 -0.14 8.17
CA GLN A 26 13.83 0.35 6.91
C GLN A 26 12.68 -0.55 6.46
N SER A 27 11.51 0.06 6.25
CA SER A 27 10.33 -0.63 5.76
C SER A 27 9.65 0.19 4.66
N PRO A 28 9.21 -0.45 3.57
CA PRO A 28 8.46 0.23 2.52
C PRO A 28 7.09 0.71 3.00
N ASN A 29 6.60 1.84 2.45
CA ASN A 29 5.24 2.37 2.70
C ASN A 29 4.20 1.85 1.70
N SER A 30 4.64 1.09 0.69
CA SER A 30 3.77 0.47 -0.30
C SER A 30 3.10 -0.78 0.27
N TYR A 31 2.07 -1.28 -0.41
CA TYR A 31 1.31 -2.46 -0.02
C TYR A 31 0.66 -3.08 -1.26
N PHE A 32 0.27 -4.34 -1.17
CA PHE A 32 -0.64 -4.94 -2.14
C PHE A 32 -2.06 -4.80 -1.64
N MET A 33 -3.01 -4.72 -2.57
CA MET A 33 -4.42 -4.69 -2.25
C MET A 33 -5.19 -5.59 -3.19
N ASP A 34 -6.16 -6.29 -2.66
CA ASP A 34 -7.11 -7.08 -3.43
C ASP A 34 -8.26 -6.18 -3.82
N VAL A 35 -8.36 -5.90 -5.13
CA VAL A 35 -9.41 -5.07 -5.71
C VAL A 35 -10.48 -5.98 -6.29
N LYS A 36 -11.69 -5.88 -5.76
CA LYS A 36 -12.86 -6.58 -6.30
C LYS A 36 -13.48 -5.73 -7.40
N CYS A 37 -13.59 -6.29 -8.59
CA CYS A 37 -14.27 -5.62 -9.70
C CYS A 37 -15.79 -5.58 -9.46
N PRO A 38 -16.47 -4.44 -9.67
CA PRO A 38 -17.94 -4.35 -9.50
C PRO A 38 -18.73 -5.16 -10.53
N GLY A 39 -18.15 -5.47 -11.71
CA GLY A 39 -18.86 -6.17 -12.79
C GLY A 39 -18.74 -7.70 -12.76
N CYS A 40 -17.53 -8.23 -12.57
CA CYS A 40 -17.26 -9.66 -12.66
C CYS A 40 -16.99 -10.35 -11.30
N PHE A 41 -16.98 -9.57 -10.20
CA PHE A 41 -16.67 -10.01 -8.84
C PHE A 41 -15.33 -10.74 -8.66
N ALA A 42 -14.49 -10.80 -9.71
CA ALA A 42 -13.15 -11.34 -9.64
C ALA A 42 -12.26 -10.44 -8.76
N ILE A 43 -11.38 -11.09 -8.01
CA ILE A 43 -10.40 -10.45 -7.14
C ILE A 43 -9.09 -10.35 -7.91
N THR A 44 -8.55 -9.14 -8.03
CA THR A 44 -7.24 -8.91 -8.65
C THR A 44 -6.31 -8.24 -7.65
N THR A 45 -5.12 -8.81 -7.47
CA THR A 45 -4.06 -8.23 -6.63
C THR A 45 -3.42 -7.05 -7.35
N VAL A 46 -3.46 -5.86 -6.74
CA VAL A 46 -2.95 -4.60 -7.31
C VAL A 46 -1.91 -4.01 -6.36
N PHE A 47 -0.82 -3.49 -6.92
CA PHE A 47 0.18 -2.75 -6.15
C PHE A 47 -0.26 -1.32 -5.87
N SER A 48 -0.03 -0.81 -4.66
CA SER A 48 -0.54 0.52 -4.26
C SER A 48 0.07 1.70 -5.01
N HIS A 49 1.27 1.54 -5.57
CA HIS A 49 1.92 2.56 -6.41
C HIS A 49 2.14 2.01 -7.83
N ALA A 50 1.12 1.37 -8.40
CA ALA A 50 1.16 0.84 -9.76
C ALA A 50 1.48 1.97 -10.76
N GLN A 51 2.50 1.73 -11.62
CA GLN A 51 2.91 2.64 -12.69
C GLN A 51 2.12 2.43 -13.99
N THR A 52 1.53 1.25 -14.16
CA THR A 52 0.74 0.89 -15.33
C THR A 52 -0.74 0.90 -15.01
N VAL A 53 -1.57 1.10 -16.03
CA VAL A 53 -3.01 0.90 -15.91
C VAL A 53 -3.28 -0.58 -15.65
N VAL A 54 -3.98 -0.90 -14.56
CA VAL A 54 -4.33 -2.29 -14.22
C VAL A 54 -5.75 -2.57 -14.68
N MET A 55 -5.90 -3.60 -15.49
CA MET A 55 -7.18 -4.07 -16.00
C MET A 55 -7.57 -5.37 -15.32
N CYS A 56 -8.86 -5.58 -15.13
CA CYS A 56 -9.36 -6.87 -14.67
C CYS A 56 -9.17 -7.94 -15.77
N SER A 57 -8.73 -9.14 -15.38
CA SER A 57 -8.53 -10.27 -16.30
C SER A 57 -9.83 -10.74 -16.98
N SER A 58 -10.97 -10.63 -16.30
CA SER A 58 -12.23 -11.20 -16.78
C SER A 58 -13.10 -10.23 -17.60
N CYS A 59 -13.08 -8.93 -17.27
CA CYS A 59 -13.97 -7.95 -17.88
C CYS A 59 -13.25 -6.78 -18.58
N ALA A 60 -11.91 -6.81 -18.62
CA ALA A 60 -11.05 -5.77 -19.21
C ALA A 60 -11.32 -4.34 -18.71
N THR A 61 -12.07 -4.19 -17.62
CA THR A 61 -12.37 -2.90 -17.01
C THR A 61 -11.13 -2.37 -16.30
N VAL A 62 -10.89 -1.06 -16.42
CA VAL A 62 -9.81 -0.38 -15.71
C VAL A 62 -10.12 -0.36 -14.20
N LEU A 63 -9.25 -0.97 -13.40
CA LEU A 63 -9.36 -1.03 -11.94
C LEU A 63 -8.66 0.13 -11.26
N CYS A 64 -7.48 0.52 -11.77
CA CYS A 64 -6.76 1.67 -11.29
C CYS A 64 -6.00 2.41 -12.39
N GLN A 65 -5.85 3.72 -12.21
CA GLN A 65 -5.03 4.60 -13.03
C GLN A 65 -3.73 4.96 -12.30
N PRO A 66 -2.58 4.94 -12.98
CA PRO A 66 -1.31 5.32 -12.38
C PRO A 66 -1.30 6.82 -12.06
N THR A 67 -0.68 7.19 -10.96
CA THR A 67 -0.41 8.58 -10.58
C THR A 67 1.06 8.70 -10.13
N GLY A 68 1.53 9.91 -9.83
CA GLY A 68 2.87 10.11 -9.26
C GLY A 68 3.06 9.51 -7.86
N GLY A 69 1.99 9.03 -7.22
CA GLY A 69 2.02 8.44 -5.88
C GLY A 69 1.19 7.16 -5.81
N LYS A 70 0.16 7.15 -4.96
CA LYS A 70 -0.77 6.01 -4.87
C LYS A 70 -1.66 5.96 -6.11
N ALA A 71 -1.83 4.77 -6.68
CA ALA A 71 -2.72 4.55 -7.81
C ALA A 71 -4.15 4.97 -7.47
N ARG A 72 -4.84 5.59 -8.43
CA ARG A 72 -6.23 6.01 -8.29
C ARG A 72 -7.14 4.85 -8.65
N LEU A 73 -7.92 4.35 -7.70
CA LEU A 73 -8.92 3.29 -7.93
C LEU A 73 -10.15 3.86 -8.66
N THR A 74 -10.77 3.02 -9.48
CA THR A 74 -12.06 3.33 -10.12
C THR A 74 -13.18 3.35 -9.06
N GLU A 75 -14.14 4.26 -9.23
CA GLU A 75 -15.29 4.38 -8.34
C GLU A 75 -16.08 3.07 -8.28
N GLY A 76 -16.46 2.63 -7.08
CA GLY A 76 -17.21 1.38 -6.85
C GLY A 76 -16.35 0.11 -6.70
N ALA A 77 -15.03 0.20 -6.77
CA ALA A 77 -14.15 -0.94 -6.47
C ALA A 77 -13.91 -1.08 -4.96
N HIS A 78 -14.16 -2.27 -4.42
CA HIS A 78 -13.80 -2.59 -3.03
C HIS A 78 -12.33 -3.00 -2.98
N SER A 79 -11.56 -2.43 -2.05
CA SER A 79 -10.15 -2.77 -1.86
C SER A 79 -9.89 -3.29 -0.45
N PHE A 80 -9.21 -4.43 -0.35
CA PHE A 80 -8.67 -4.96 0.90
C PHE A 80 -7.15 -4.84 0.84
N ALA A 81 -6.57 -3.99 1.70
CA ALA A 81 -5.12 -3.77 1.73
C ALA A 81 -4.42 -4.79 2.63
N TYR A 82 -3.34 -5.40 2.11
CA TYR A 82 -2.47 -6.29 2.87
C TYR A 82 -1.04 -5.74 2.87
N GLN A 83 -0.45 -5.64 4.07
CA GLN A 83 0.89 -5.10 4.24
C GLN A 83 1.92 -6.09 3.69
N ILE A 84 2.88 -5.59 2.91
CA ILE A 84 4.01 -6.34 2.33
C ILE A 84 4.97 -6.96 3.35
N GLY A 85 4.68 -6.84 4.64
CA GLY A 85 5.46 -7.41 5.74
C GLY A 85 5.10 -8.85 6.12
N ASN A 86 4.08 -9.47 5.52
CA ASN A 86 3.68 -10.86 5.81
C ASN A 86 4.02 -11.86 4.69
N PHE A 87 4.93 -11.51 3.79
CA PHE A 87 5.44 -12.39 2.73
C PHE A 87 6.93 -12.72 2.91
N THR A 88 7.41 -12.79 4.14
CA THR A 88 8.70 -13.43 4.45
C THR A 88 8.46 -14.93 4.58
N ASN A 89 8.97 -15.70 3.61
CA ASN A 89 9.37 -17.09 3.84
C ASN A 89 10.53 -17.10 4.83
#